data_AF-A0A1I7S255-F1
#
_entry.id   AF-A0A1I7S255-F1
#
_cell.length_a   1.000
_cell.length_b   1.000
_cell.length_c   1.000
_cell.angle_alpha   90.00
_cell.angle_beta   90.00
_cell.angle_gamma   90.00
#
_symmetry.space_group_name_H-M   'P 1'
#
loop_
_entity.id
_entity.type
_entity.pdbx_description
1 polymer ?
#
loop_
_entity_poly.entity_id
_entity_poly.type
_entity_poly.pdbx_seq_one_letter_code
_entity_poly.pdbx_strand_id
1 'polypeptide(L)'
;MSVLARASLSKAFLSACSLSSTPSLNFPAVATKEKKPQALPAGFRPPRVISLLVKDVYKAGMSVGESGKIAKERYHSLTASERKEYEKRIEEIAAERRKKFEALPVSEQEKLYADAKERRQKRRALAHRQLLRAYKAETGHPKQPANQYLVYVKKQFDEQKPAQADLKDFMARCAADWRGMSESEKKPYKDEADKSRDKYFEELKVWKSSHTKKEWEEYKLKHK
;
A
#
# COMPACT_ATOMS: atom_id res chain seq x y z
N MET A 1 4.61 -2.48 -66.98
CA MET A 1 3.47 -2.36 -67.90
C MET A 1 2.20 -2.54 -67.08
N SER A 2 1.17 -1.72 -67.04
CA SER A 2 0.82 -0.44 -67.67
C SER A 2 -0.24 0.15 -66.73
N VAL A 3 0.05 1.21 -65.99
CA VAL A 3 -0.53 2.57 -66.17
C VAL A 3 -1.73 2.64 -67.15
N LEU A 4 -2.90 2.99 -66.60
CA LEU A 4 -4.03 3.71 -67.21
C LEU A 4 -4.37 4.80 -66.16
N ALA A 5 -4.22 6.13 -66.30
CA ALA A 5 -4.33 7.09 -67.42
C ALA A 5 -5.69 6.94 -68.14
N ARG A 6 -6.62 7.91 -68.23
CA ARG A 6 -6.69 9.40 -68.16
C ARG A 6 -8.14 9.75 -67.69
N ALA A 7 -8.64 10.95 -67.38
CA ALA A 7 -8.48 12.33 -67.85
C ALA A 7 -9.18 13.25 -66.81
N SER A 8 -8.75 14.48 -66.43
CA SER A 8 -8.76 15.76 -67.18
C SER A 8 -10.14 16.07 -67.79
N LEU A 9 -10.85 17.19 -67.61
CA LEU A 9 -10.64 18.50 -66.97
C LEU A 9 -12.00 19.24 -66.90
N SER A 10 -12.13 20.18 -65.96
CA SER A 10 -12.89 21.45 -66.05
C SER A 10 -14.42 21.48 -66.18
N LYS A 11 -15.09 22.11 -65.20
CA LYS A 11 -15.46 23.55 -65.25
C LYS A 11 -16.17 23.97 -63.97
N ALA A 12 -15.80 25.16 -63.51
CA ALA A 12 -16.38 25.86 -62.38
C ALA A 12 -17.86 26.22 -62.62
N PHE A 13 -18.65 26.21 -61.55
CA PHE A 13 -19.79 27.11 -61.40
C PHE A 13 -19.83 27.60 -59.95
N LEU A 14 -19.57 28.89 -59.79
CA LEU A 14 -19.76 29.64 -58.57
C LEU A 14 -21.28 29.72 -58.31
N SER A 15 -21.74 29.21 -57.17
CA SER A 15 -23.06 29.55 -56.63
C SER A 15 -22.88 30.06 -55.22
N ALA A 16 -23.06 31.37 -55.06
CA ALA A 16 -23.14 32.05 -53.80
C ALA A 16 -24.38 31.59 -53.02
N CYS A 17 -24.21 31.22 -51.76
CA CYS A 17 -25.29 31.24 -50.77
C CYS A 17 -24.71 31.54 -49.37
N SER A 18 -25.03 32.75 -48.92
CA SER A 18 -25.23 33.23 -47.55
C SER A 18 -24.34 32.70 -46.42
N LEU A 19 -23.63 33.65 -45.81
CA LEU A 19 -23.15 33.54 -44.42
C LEU A 19 -24.34 33.25 -43.49
N SER A 20 -24.50 32.01 -43.06
CA SER A 20 -25.22 31.71 -41.82
C SER A 20 -24.19 31.68 -40.69
N SER A 21 -24.36 32.65 -39.79
CA SER A 21 -23.68 32.76 -38.51
C SER A 21 -23.60 31.39 -37.80
N THR A 22 -22.41 30.81 -37.74
CA THR A 22 -22.17 29.67 -36.84
C THR A 22 -22.40 30.15 -35.41
N PRO A 23 -23.30 29.54 -34.62
CA PRO A 23 -23.37 29.84 -33.21
C PRO A 23 -22.06 29.34 -32.60
N SER A 24 -21.28 30.28 -32.07
CA SER A 24 -20.14 30.00 -31.20
C SER A 24 -20.61 29.03 -30.12
N LEU A 25 -20.20 27.78 -30.23
CA LEU A 25 -20.31 26.81 -29.15
C LEU A 25 -19.44 27.34 -28.01
N ASN A 26 -20.05 28.13 -27.12
CA ASN A 26 -19.51 28.40 -25.81
C ASN A 26 -19.35 27.03 -25.13
N PHE A 27 -18.15 26.48 -25.22
CA PHE A 27 -17.72 25.44 -24.30
C PHE A 27 -17.90 26.04 -22.89
N PRO A 28 -18.74 25.43 -22.02
CA PRO A 28 -18.85 25.92 -20.67
C PRO A 28 -17.45 25.90 -20.08
N ALA A 29 -17.02 27.05 -19.55
CA ALA A 29 -15.76 27.20 -18.84
C ALA A 29 -15.60 25.97 -17.95
N VAL A 30 -14.54 25.19 -18.18
CA VAL A 30 -14.20 24.04 -17.35
C VAL A 30 -14.20 24.55 -15.92
N ALA A 31 -15.24 24.18 -15.17
CA ALA A 31 -15.31 24.50 -13.76
C ALA A 31 -14.09 23.86 -13.13
N THR A 32 -13.05 24.66 -12.91
CA THR A 32 -11.88 24.28 -12.13
C THR A 32 -12.43 24.01 -10.75
N LYS A 33 -12.76 22.75 -10.45
CA LYS A 33 -13.15 22.34 -9.10
C LYS A 33 -12.06 22.86 -8.18
N GLU A 34 -12.36 23.90 -7.40
CA GLU A 34 -11.42 24.46 -6.45
C GLU A 34 -10.86 23.29 -5.64
N LYS A 35 -9.57 23.03 -5.78
CA LYS A 35 -8.94 21.90 -5.10
C LYS A 35 -9.10 22.20 -3.62
N LYS A 36 -9.90 21.38 -2.91
CA LYS A 36 -10.04 21.46 -1.45
C LYS A 36 -8.66 21.68 -0.84
N PRO A 37 -8.49 22.69 0.04
CA PRO A 37 -7.17 23.08 0.54
C PRO A 37 -6.42 21.85 1.04
N GLN A 38 -5.19 21.66 0.55
CA GLN A 38 -4.40 20.48 0.87
C GLN A 38 -4.20 20.42 2.38
N ALA A 39 -4.66 19.33 3.01
CA ALA A 39 -4.51 19.16 4.45
C ALA A 39 -3.02 19.16 4.81
N LEU A 40 -2.64 19.90 5.86
CA LEU A 40 -1.26 19.99 6.35
C LEU A 40 -0.61 18.59 6.52
N PRO A 41 0.72 18.48 6.28
CA PRO A 41 1.42 17.22 6.38
C PRO A 41 1.43 16.70 7.83
N ALA A 42 1.77 15.43 7.99
CA ALA A 42 1.83 14.80 9.31
C ALA A 42 2.81 15.59 10.22
N GLY A 43 2.39 15.89 11.45
CA GLY A 43 3.13 16.75 12.39
C GLY A 43 2.52 18.15 12.55
N PHE A 44 1.97 18.72 11.47
CA PHE A 44 1.40 20.08 11.47
C PHE A 44 -0.13 20.09 11.56
N ARG A 45 -0.76 18.93 11.51
CA ARG A 45 -2.22 18.79 11.68
C ARG A 45 -2.66 19.19 13.08
N PRO A 46 -3.87 19.76 13.24
CA PRO A 46 -4.44 20.01 14.56
C PRO A 46 -4.62 18.70 15.33
N PRO A 47 -4.33 18.66 16.64
CA PRO A 47 -4.67 17.52 17.49
C PRO A 47 -6.20 17.39 17.63
N ARG A 48 -6.65 16.21 18.07
CA ARG A 48 -8.06 15.99 18.48
C ARG A 48 -8.20 16.19 19.99
N VAL A 49 -9.41 16.46 20.47
CA VAL A 49 -9.72 16.63 21.91
C VAL A 49 -9.15 15.49 22.75
N ILE A 50 -9.43 14.24 22.38
CA ILE A 50 -8.91 13.05 23.08
C ILE A 50 -7.36 13.00 23.10
N SER A 51 -6.68 13.55 22.09
CA SER A 51 -5.22 13.58 22.05
C SER A 51 -4.62 14.62 23.01
N LEU A 52 -5.33 15.72 23.29
CA LEU A 52 -4.91 16.67 24.33
C LEU A 52 -5.14 16.09 25.71
N LEU A 53 -6.30 15.46 25.90
CA LEU A 53 -6.64 14.81 27.16
C LEU A 53 -5.64 13.70 27.54
N VAL A 54 -5.23 12.86 26.58
CA VAL A 54 -4.15 11.87 26.79
C VAL A 54 -2.85 12.56 27.22
N LYS A 55 -2.50 13.69 26.61
CA LYS A 55 -1.28 14.44 26.97
C LYS A 55 -1.37 15.04 28.38
N ASP A 56 -2.53 15.55 28.76
CA ASP A 56 -2.72 16.15 30.08
C ASP A 56 -2.69 15.07 31.19
N VAL A 57 -3.29 13.90 30.95
CA VAL A 57 -3.20 12.74 31.87
C VAL A 57 -1.76 12.22 31.98
N TYR A 58 -1.04 12.13 30.86
CA TYR A 58 0.37 11.73 30.87
C TYR A 58 1.25 12.73 31.63
N LYS A 59 1.03 14.04 31.43
CA LYS A 59 1.72 15.10 32.18
C LYS A 59 1.43 15.06 33.68
N ALA A 60 0.30 14.50 34.09
CA ALA A 60 -0.03 14.27 35.50
C ALA A 60 0.71 13.06 36.11
N GLY A 61 1.64 12.42 35.38
CA GLY A 61 2.52 11.36 35.89
C GLY A 61 2.05 9.94 35.60
N MET A 62 0.97 9.74 34.85
CA MET A 62 0.47 8.42 34.48
C MET A 62 1.30 7.78 33.36
N SER A 63 1.37 6.44 33.32
CA SER A 63 2.03 5.74 32.21
C SER A 63 1.29 5.97 30.88
N VAL A 64 2.00 5.81 29.75
CA VAL A 64 1.43 6.01 28.41
C VAL A 64 0.21 5.09 28.14
N GLY A 65 0.27 3.84 28.62
CA GLY A 65 -0.80 2.86 28.42
C GLY A 65 -2.06 3.17 29.25
N GLU A 66 -1.89 3.60 30.50
CA GLU A 66 -2.99 3.97 31.39
C GLU A 66 -3.62 5.31 31.00
N SER A 67 -2.78 6.27 30.58
CA SER A 67 -3.23 7.58 30.11
C SER A 67 -4.25 7.48 28.99
N GLY A 68 -4.08 6.51 28.08
CA GLY A 68 -5.02 6.25 26.99
C GLY A 68 -6.41 5.81 27.47
N LYS A 69 -6.47 4.94 28.50
CA LYS A 69 -7.73 4.42 29.06
C LYS A 69 -8.48 5.51 29.82
N ILE A 70 -7.79 6.17 30.75
CA ILE A 70 -8.35 7.25 31.58
C ILE A 70 -8.84 8.41 30.70
N ALA A 71 -8.05 8.82 29.70
CA ALA A 71 -8.47 9.88 28.78
C ALA A 71 -9.68 9.47 27.93
N LYS A 72 -9.81 8.20 27.55
CA LYS A 72 -10.99 7.72 26.81
C LYS A 72 -12.26 7.83 27.66
N GLU A 73 -12.20 7.39 28.92
CA GLU A 73 -13.31 7.49 29.87
C GLU A 73 -13.71 8.95 30.08
N ARG A 74 -12.73 9.80 30.41
CA ARG A 74 -12.93 11.24 30.56
C ARG A 74 -13.53 11.89 29.31
N TYR A 75 -13.09 11.50 28.11
CA TYR A 75 -13.60 12.05 26.85
C TYR A 75 -15.10 11.80 26.66
N HIS A 76 -15.61 10.64 27.12
CA HIS A 76 -17.03 10.32 27.06
C HIS A 76 -17.85 11.04 28.15
N SER A 77 -17.24 11.37 29.29
CA SER A 77 -17.88 12.12 30.38
C SER A 77 -17.71 13.65 30.29
N LEU A 78 -17.09 14.18 29.22
CA LEU A 78 -16.88 15.63 29.05
C LEU A 78 -18.20 16.38 28.91
N THR A 79 -18.35 17.43 29.70
CA THR A 79 -19.44 18.39 29.55
C THR A 79 -19.25 19.28 28.31
N ALA A 80 -20.31 19.96 27.87
CA ALA A 80 -20.26 20.82 26.69
C ALA A 80 -19.33 22.03 26.87
N SER A 81 -19.20 22.56 28.08
CA SER A 81 -18.29 23.66 28.41
C SER A 81 -16.83 23.22 28.33
N GLU A 82 -16.48 22.11 28.96
CA GLU A 82 -15.11 21.56 28.93
C GLU A 82 -14.70 21.20 27.49
N ARG A 83 -15.62 20.61 26.71
CA ARG A 83 -15.37 20.30 25.30
C ARG A 83 -15.01 21.55 24.51
N LYS A 84 -15.75 22.66 24.69
CA LYS A 84 -15.47 23.94 24.03
C LYS A 84 -14.11 24.52 24.42
N GLU A 85 -13.70 24.37 25.67
CA GLU A 85 -12.36 24.79 26.13
C GLU A 85 -11.24 24.03 25.39
N TYR A 86 -11.38 22.70 25.27
CA TYR A 86 -10.43 21.91 24.48
C TYR A 86 -10.44 22.29 23.00
N GLU A 87 -11.61 22.58 22.42
CA GLU A 87 -11.72 23.04 21.02
C GLU A 87 -10.96 24.35 20.81
N LYS A 88 -11.14 25.33 21.70
CA LYS A 88 -10.38 26.59 21.67
C LYS A 88 -8.87 26.35 21.75
N ARG A 89 -8.41 25.50 22.68
CA ARG A 89 -7.00 25.12 22.80
C ARG A 89 -6.47 24.42 21.53
N ILE A 90 -7.30 23.61 20.87
CA ILE A 90 -6.95 22.97 19.59
C ILE A 90 -6.77 24.02 18.51
N GLU A 91 -7.65 25.03 18.43
CA GLU A 91 -7.57 26.12 17.46
C GLU A 91 -6.27 26.93 17.63
N GLU A 92 -5.92 27.27 18.87
CA GLU A 92 -4.66 27.96 19.21
C GLU A 92 -3.46 27.12 18.75
N ILE A 93 -3.42 25.83 19.12
CA ILE A 93 -2.35 24.90 18.70
C ILE A 93 -2.32 24.75 17.17
N ALA A 94 -3.46 24.76 16.51
CA ALA A 94 -3.57 24.66 15.06
C ALA A 94 -2.99 25.90 14.38
N ALA A 95 -3.32 27.10 14.89
CA ALA A 95 -2.80 28.37 14.40
C ALA A 95 -1.28 28.44 14.58
N GLU A 96 -0.75 28.04 15.74
CA GLU A 96 0.69 27.98 15.98
C GLU A 96 1.40 27.02 15.02
N ARG A 97 0.86 25.80 14.84
CA ARG A 97 1.44 24.80 13.91
C ARG A 97 1.41 25.29 12.47
N ARG A 98 0.33 25.95 12.07
CA ARG A 98 0.18 26.54 10.74
C ARG A 98 1.23 27.63 10.52
N LYS A 99 1.35 28.60 11.44
CA LYS A 99 2.38 29.65 11.38
C LYS A 99 3.78 29.05 11.28
N LYS A 100 4.08 28.04 12.11
CA LYS A 100 5.36 27.31 12.07
C LYS A 100 5.61 26.64 10.73
N PHE A 101 4.57 26.08 10.09
CA PHE A 101 4.69 25.44 8.78
C PHE A 101 4.91 26.46 7.65
N GLU A 102 4.13 27.55 7.67
CA GLU A 102 4.20 28.63 6.69
C GLU A 102 5.54 29.38 6.75
N ALA A 103 6.16 29.44 7.92
CA ALA A 103 7.50 29.99 8.11
C ALA A 103 8.63 29.10 7.54
N LEU A 104 8.36 27.82 7.21
CA LEU A 104 9.37 26.94 6.60
C LEU A 104 9.60 27.31 5.13
N PRO A 105 10.82 27.11 4.60
CA PRO A 105 11.07 27.30 3.19
C PRO A 105 10.24 26.33 2.35
N VAL A 106 9.79 26.78 1.18
CA VAL A 106 8.91 26.02 0.27
C VAL A 106 9.47 24.62 -0.03
N SER A 107 10.79 24.51 -0.20
CA SER A 107 11.48 23.23 -0.43
C SER A 107 11.29 22.22 0.71
N GLU A 108 11.23 22.68 1.96
CA GLU A 108 10.96 21.81 3.11
C GLU A 108 9.49 21.44 3.20
N GLN A 109 8.59 22.38 2.90
CA GLN A 109 7.15 22.10 2.84
C GLN A 109 6.86 20.96 1.84
N GLU A 110 7.43 21.03 0.64
CA GLU A 110 7.30 20.00 -0.39
C GLU A 110 7.84 18.64 0.05
N LYS A 111 9.03 18.62 0.68
CA LYS A 111 9.61 17.39 1.26
C LYS A 111 8.69 16.77 2.30
N LEU A 112 8.14 17.57 3.22
CA LEU A 112 7.21 17.09 4.25
C LEU A 112 5.92 16.50 3.65
N TYR A 113 5.40 17.09 2.56
CA TYR A 113 4.28 16.54 1.82
C TYR A 113 4.62 15.23 1.11
N ALA A 114 5.78 15.16 0.45
CA ALA A 114 6.27 13.96 -0.21
C ALA A 114 6.45 12.80 0.80
N ASP A 115 7.09 13.05 1.94
CA ASP A 115 7.28 12.08 3.01
C ASP A 115 5.96 11.61 3.62
N ALA A 116 5.00 12.52 3.81
CA ALA A 116 3.69 12.16 4.32
C ALA A 116 2.90 11.28 3.32
N LYS A 117 3.06 11.54 2.01
CA LYS A 117 2.49 10.72 0.94
C LYS A 117 3.15 9.35 0.89
N GLU A 118 4.47 9.29 0.93
CA GLU A 118 5.25 8.05 0.90
C GLU A 118 4.93 7.17 2.13
N ARG A 119 4.96 7.74 3.35
CA ARG A 119 4.57 7.03 4.57
C ARG A 119 3.16 6.45 4.49
N ARG A 120 2.22 7.19 3.92
CA ARG A 120 0.84 6.71 3.72
C ARG A 120 0.79 5.56 2.71
N GLN A 121 1.53 5.65 1.60
CA GLN A 121 1.62 4.59 0.60
C GLN A 121 2.25 3.32 1.18
N LYS A 122 3.39 3.44 1.87
CA LYS A 122 4.06 2.34 2.58
C LYS A 122 3.13 1.65 3.58
N ARG A 123 2.40 2.42 4.40
CA ARG A 123 1.40 1.86 5.34
C ARG A 123 0.27 1.13 4.63
N ARG A 124 -0.27 1.68 3.54
CA ARG A 124 -1.33 1.03 2.74
C ARG A 124 -0.82 -0.25 2.08
N ALA A 125 0.39 -0.24 1.54
CA ALA A 125 1.02 -1.42 0.94
C ALA A 125 1.27 -2.52 2.00
N LEU A 126 1.74 -2.13 3.18
CA LEU A 126 1.92 -3.06 4.31
C LEU A 126 0.58 -3.67 4.75
N ALA A 127 -0.45 -2.85 4.95
CA ALA A 127 -1.78 -3.32 5.34
C ALA A 127 -2.37 -4.25 4.27
N HIS A 128 -2.27 -3.90 2.99
CA HIS A 128 -2.70 -4.76 1.89
C HIS A 128 -1.94 -6.09 1.88
N ARG A 129 -0.62 -6.07 2.10
CA ARG A 129 0.20 -7.29 2.18
C ARG A 129 -0.20 -8.16 3.36
N GLN A 130 -0.47 -7.58 4.53
CA GLN A 130 -0.92 -8.31 5.71
C GLN A 130 -2.29 -8.93 5.48
N LEU A 131 -3.22 -8.17 4.91
CA LEU A 131 -4.57 -8.65 4.59
C LEU A 131 -4.55 -9.78 3.57
N LEU A 132 -3.71 -9.67 2.54
CA LEU A 132 -3.53 -10.75 1.56
C LEU A 132 -2.92 -12.01 2.19
N ARG A 133 -2.00 -11.85 3.15
CA ARG A 133 -1.44 -12.98 3.91
C ARG A 133 -2.50 -13.66 4.78
N ALA A 134 -3.33 -12.89 5.47
CA ALA A 134 -4.44 -13.41 6.27
C ALA A 134 -5.45 -14.17 5.40
N TYR A 135 -5.90 -13.55 4.30
CA TYR A 135 -6.78 -14.19 3.33
C TYR A 135 -6.21 -15.52 2.82
N LYS A 136 -4.94 -15.53 2.39
CA LYS A 136 -4.27 -16.76 1.93
C LYS A 136 -4.17 -17.83 3.02
N ALA A 137 -3.94 -17.43 4.27
CA ALA A 137 -3.88 -18.37 5.39
C ALA A 137 -5.26 -18.98 5.70
N GLU A 138 -6.31 -18.16 5.73
CA GLU A 138 -7.69 -18.60 6.02
C GLU A 138 -8.29 -19.47 4.90
N THR A 139 -7.97 -19.14 3.65
CA THR A 139 -8.45 -19.88 2.47
C THR A 139 -7.65 -21.13 2.16
N GLY A 140 -6.63 -21.45 2.97
CA GLY A 140 -5.75 -22.60 2.72
C GLY A 140 -4.97 -22.50 1.41
N HIS A 141 -4.57 -21.29 1.00
CA HIS A 141 -3.75 -21.10 -0.20
C HIS A 141 -2.47 -21.95 -0.10
N PRO A 142 -2.21 -22.87 -1.07
CA PRO A 142 -1.05 -23.74 -1.03
C PRO A 142 0.25 -22.95 -0.88
N LYS A 143 1.17 -23.43 -0.03
CA LYS A 143 2.49 -22.79 0.13
C LYS A 143 3.41 -23.23 -0.99
N GLN A 144 4.21 -22.30 -1.49
CA GLN A 144 5.22 -22.64 -2.50
C GLN A 144 6.18 -23.68 -1.91
N PRO A 145 6.43 -24.81 -2.60
CA PRO A 145 7.28 -25.87 -2.09
C PRO A 145 8.75 -25.46 -2.11
N ALA A 146 9.54 -26.15 -1.28
CA ALA A 146 10.98 -25.97 -1.23
C ALA A 146 11.62 -26.33 -2.59
N ASN A 147 12.61 -25.53 -3.02
CA ASN A 147 13.44 -25.89 -4.16
C ASN A 147 14.45 -27.00 -3.77
N GLN A 148 15.12 -27.60 -4.75
CA GLN A 148 16.09 -28.68 -4.53
C GLN A 148 17.13 -28.39 -3.43
N TYR A 149 17.63 -27.16 -3.37
CA TYR A 149 18.58 -26.74 -2.34
C TYR A 149 17.93 -26.68 -0.95
N LEU A 150 16.74 -26.11 -0.84
CA LEU A 150 16.00 -26.04 0.43
C LEU A 150 15.56 -27.43 0.91
N VAL A 151 15.28 -28.37 0.00
CA VAL A 151 15.06 -29.79 0.35
C VAL A 151 16.34 -30.38 0.96
N TYR A 152 17.50 -30.15 0.35
CA TYR A 152 18.80 -30.56 0.91
C TYR A 152 19.07 -29.94 2.29
N VAL A 153 18.94 -28.62 2.41
CA VAL A 153 19.12 -27.91 3.68
C VAL A 153 18.18 -28.44 4.75
N LYS A 154 16.92 -28.72 4.41
CA LYS A 154 15.96 -29.30 5.35
C LYS A 154 16.43 -30.66 5.86
N LYS A 155 16.89 -31.55 4.99
CA LYS A 155 17.42 -32.87 5.41
C LYS A 155 18.65 -32.73 6.30
N GLN A 156 19.59 -31.86 5.91
CA GLN A 156 20.77 -31.58 6.74
C GLN A 156 20.41 -30.95 8.08
N PHE A 157 19.39 -30.10 8.12
CA PHE A 157 18.91 -29.48 9.35
C PHE A 157 18.26 -30.53 10.27
N ASP A 158 17.46 -31.44 9.71
CA ASP A 158 16.81 -32.52 10.45
C ASP A 158 17.83 -33.54 11.01
N GLU A 159 18.94 -33.75 10.29
CA GLU A 159 20.06 -34.62 10.69
C GLU A 159 20.94 -33.98 11.77
N GLN A 160 21.38 -32.72 11.57
CA GLN A 160 22.37 -32.07 12.43
C GLN A 160 21.75 -31.29 13.61
N LYS A 161 20.48 -30.86 13.47
CA LYS A 161 19.74 -30.04 14.45
C LYS A 161 20.60 -28.92 15.08
N PRO A 162 21.14 -28.01 14.27
CA PRO A 162 22.05 -26.98 14.76
C PRO A 162 21.36 -26.07 15.79
N ALA A 163 22.13 -25.60 16.77
CA ALA A 163 21.64 -24.60 17.71
C ALA A 163 21.31 -23.29 16.98
N GLN A 164 20.39 -22.50 17.52
CA GLN A 164 19.96 -21.23 16.92
C GLN A 164 21.12 -20.25 16.70
N ALA A 165 22.13 -20.28 17.58
CA ALA A 165 23.34 -19.46 17.48
C ALA A 165 24.20 -19.81 16.25
N ASP A 166 24.21 -21.08 15.84
CA ASP A 166 25.08 -21.61 14.78
C ASP A 166 24.38 -21.67 13.42
N LEU A 167 23.10 -21.27 13.35
CA LEU A 167 22.28 -21.39 12.15
C LEU A 167 22.91 -20.68 10.94
N LYS A 168 23.56 -19.54 11.16
CA LYS A 168 24.23 -18.78 10.09
C LYS A 168 25.39 -19.59 9.49
N ASP A 169 26.21 -20.19 10.33
CA ASP A 169 27.38 -20.95 9.89
C ASP A 169 26.98 -22.29 9.29
N PHE A 170 25.96 -22.94 9.85
CA PHE A 170 25.33 -24.12 9.25
C PHE A 170 24.82 -23.84 7.82
N MET A 171 24.06 -22.75 7.63
CA MET A 171 23.56 -22.38 6.31
C MET A 171 24.70 -22.08 5.31
N ALA A 172 25.78 -21.45 5.79
CA ALA A 172 26.96 -21.19 4.96
C ALA A 172 27.66 -22.49 4.53
N ARG A 173 27.79 -23.48 5.43
CA ARG A 173 28.33 -24.81 5.13
C ARG A 173 27.46 -25.55 4.11
N CYS A 174 26.15 -25.66 4.36
CA CYS A 174 25.24 -26.28 3.40
C CYS A 174 25.29 -25.60 2.01
N ALA A 175 25.48 -24.28 1.95
CA ALA A 175 25.64 -23.58 0.68
C ALA A 175 26.96 -23.92 -0.03
N ALA A 176 28.05 -24.12 0.71
CA ALA A 176 29.34 -24.55 0.15
C ALA A 176 29.27 -26.00 -0.33
N ASP A 177 28.75 -26.90 0.51
CA ASP A 177 28.60 -28.32 0.21
C ASP A 177 27.72 -28.53 -1.02
N TRP A 178 26.57 -27.85 -1.08
CA TRP A 178 25.68 -27.91 -2.24
C TRP A 178 26.35 -27.45 -3.55
N ARG A 179 27.26 -26.47 -3.50
CA ARG A 179 28.00 -26.06 -4.71
C ARG A 179 29.03 -27.10 -5.13
N GLY A 180 29.65 -27.79 -4.17
CA GLY A 180 30.62 -28.86 -4.41
C GLY A 180 30.02 -30.19 -4.87
N MET A 181 28.75 -30.46 -4.57
CA MET A 181 28.06 -31.69 -4.98
C MET A 181 27.93 -31.83 -6.50
N SER A 182 28.13 -33.05 -6.98
CA SER A 182 27.88 -33.47 -8.36
C SER A 182 26.38 -33.48 -8.71
N GLU A 183 26.05 -33.48 -9.99
CA GLU A 183 24.64 -33.58 -10.44
C GLU A 183 23.98 -34.90 -10.03
N SER A 184 24.76 -35.99 -9.96
CA SER A 184 24.29 -37.28 -9.45
C SER A 184 23.85 -37.21 -7.99
N GLU A 185 24.60 -36.51 -7.15
CA GLU A 185 24.27 -36.35 -5.72
C GLU A 185 23.10 -35.38 -5.51
N LYS A 186 22.95 -34.40 -6.41
CA LYS A 186 21.83 -33.45 -6.39
C LYS A 186 20.51 -34.07 -6.88
N LYS A 187 20.59 -35.08 -7.75
CA LYS A 187 19.45 -35.76 -8.38
C LYS A 187 18.32 -36.13 -7.41
N PRO A 188 18.55 -36.83 -6.28
CA PRO A 188 17.47 -37.18 -5.35
C PRO A 188 16.73 -35.97 -4.78
N TYR A 189 17.44 -34.87 -4.49
CA TYR A 189 16.82 -33.63 -3.98
C TYR A 189 16.03 -32.91 -5.07
N LYS A 190 16.52 -32.96 -6.31
CA LYS A 190 15.82 -32.43 -7.48
C LYS A 190 14.53 -33.18 -7.75
N ASP A 191 14.59 -34.51 -7.77
CA ASP A 191 13.41 -35.36 -8.00
C ASP A 191 12.34 -35.15 -6.90
N GLU A 192 12.75 -34.97 -5.64
CA GLU A 192 11.83 -34.66 -4.53
C GLU A 192 11.24 -33.26 -4.63
N ALA A 193 12.03 -32.26 -5.03
CA ALA A 193 11.55 -30.90 -5.23
C ALA A 193 10.57 -30.82 -6.41
N ASP A 194 10.84 -31.52 -7.51
CA ASP A 194 9.98 -31.58 -8.69
C ASP A 194 8.64 -32.26 -8.36
N LYS A 195 8.65 -33.39 -7.64
CA LYS A 195 7.42 -34.03 -7.14
C LYS A 195 6.58 -33.09 -6.27
N SER A 196 7.24 -32.36 -5.36
CA SER A 196 6.54 -31.41 -4.47
C SER A 196 6.00 -30.21 -5.24
N ARG A 197 6.73 -29.76 -6.26
CA ARG A 197 6.32 -28.69 -7.18
C ARG A 197 5.07 -29.07 -7.98
N ASP A 198 5.03 -30.28 -8.50
CA ASP A 198 3.89 -30.72 -9.32
C ASP A 198 2.62 -30.85 -8.46
N LYS A 199 2.72 -31.43 -7.26
CA LYS A 199 1.63 -31.43 -6.26
C LYS A 199 1.13 -30.03 -5.92
N TYR A 200 2.05 -29.09 -5.69
CA TYR A 200 1.70 -27.70 -5.42
C TYR A 200 0.90 -27.06 -6.56
N PHE A 201 1.26 -27.33 -7.82
CA PHE A 201 0.53 -26.76 -8.95
C PHE A 201 -0.88 -27.32 -9.09
N GLU A 202 -1.08 -28.60 -8.79
CA GLU A 202 -2.40 -29.23 -8.72
C GLU A 202 -3.27 -28.59 -7.64
N GLU A 203 -2.75 -28.51 -6.41
CA GLU A 203 -3.44 -27.86 -5.28
C GLU A 203 -3.74 -26.39 -5.58
N LEU A 204 -2.79 -25.67 -6.19
CA LEU A 204 -2.96 -24.27 -6.54
C LEU A 204 -4.02 -24.08 -7.62
N LYS A 205 -4.12 -24.99 -8.58
CA LYS A 205 -5.15 -24.96 -9.63
C LYS A 205 -6.55 -25.14 -9.02
N VAL A 206 -6.71 -26.09 -8.10
CA VAL A 206 -7.95 -26.28 -7.35
C VAL A 206 -8.27 -25.01 -6.55
N TRP A 207 -7.31 -24.51 -5.77
CA TRP A 207 -7.49 -23.31 -4.95
C TRP A 207 -7.90 -22.09 -5.78
N LYS A 208 -7.24 -21.83 -6.91
CA LYS A 208 -7.55 -20.71 -7.82
C LYS A 208 -8.94 -20.83 -8.46
N SER A 209 -9.43 -22.04 -8.65
CA SER A 209 -10.77 -22.29 -9.21
C SER A 209 -11.86 -22.01 -8.18
N SER A 210 -11.59 -22.31 -6.91
CA SER A 210 -12.48 -22.03 -5.78
C SER A 210 -12.38 -20.60 -5.25
N HIS A 211 -11.30 -19.88 -5.51
CA HIS A 211 -11.04 -18.53 -4.98
C HIS A 211 -10.91 -17.49 -6.10
N THR A 212 -12.01 -16.81 -6.37
CA THR A 212 -12.15 -15.79 -7.41
C THR A 212 -11.76 -14.40 -6.91
N LYS A 213 -11.53 -13.48 -7.86
CA LYS A 213 -11.28 -12.07 -7.56
C LYS A 213 -12.40 -11.44 -6.74
N LYS A 214 -13.66 -11.88 -6.91
CA LYS A 214 -14.82 -11.36 -6.18
C LYS A 214 -14.71 -11.63 -4.68
N GLU A 215 -14.36 -12.86 -4.30
CA GLU A 215 -14.22 -13.23 -2.88
C GLU A 215 -13.08 -12.47 -2.20
N TRP A 216 -12.00 -12.16 -2.92
CA TRP A 216 -10.96 -11.26 -2.40
C TRP A 216 -11.47 -9.82 -2.19
N GLU A 217 -12.29 -9.29 -3.11
CA GLU A 217 -12.90 -7.96 -2.94
C GLU A 217 -13.87 -7.93 -1.74
N GLU A 218 -14.68 -8.97 -1.58
CA GLU A 218 -15.59 -9.14 -0.43
C GLU A 218 -14.82 -9.28 0.88
N TYR A 219 -13.78 -10.10 0.91
CA TYR A 219 -12.90 -10.27 2.07
C TYR A 219 -12.25 -8.94 2.46
N LYS A 220 -11.77 -8.17 1.48
CA LYS A 220 -11.23 -6.82 1.72
C LYS A 220 -12.25 -5.88 2.30
N LEU A 221 -13.50 -5.92 1.84
CA LEU A 221 -14.55 -5.06 2.34
C LEU A 221 -14.93 -5.40 3.79
N LYS A 222 -14.96 -6.70 4.13
CA LYS A 222 -15.25 -7.18 5.49
C LYS A 222 -14.19 -6.76 6.53
N HIS A 223 -12.94 -6.62 6.11
CA HIS A 223 -11.80 -6.31 6.99
C HIS A 223 -11.27 -4.87 6.87
N LYS A 224 -12.07 -3.97 6.27
CA LYS A 224 -11.76 -2.54 6.12
C LYS A 224 -12.33 -1.72 7.26
#